data_AF-A0A7J9CNH9-F1
#
_entry.id   AF-A0A7J9CNH9-F1
#
_cell.length_a   1.000
_cell.length_b   1.000
_cell.length_c   1.000
_cell.angle_alpha   90.00
_cell.angle_beta   90.00
_cell.angle_gamma   90.00
#
_symmetry.space_group_name_H-M   'P 1'
#
loop_
_entity.id
_entity.type
_entity.pdbx_description
1 polymer ?
#
loop_
_entity_poly.entity_id
_entity_poly.type
_entity_poly.pdbx_seq_one_letter_code
_entity_poly.pdbx_strand_id
1 'polypeptide(L)'
;MNYYLNRFHVVLRKPHDQKKRPVCIPQAVLKAKANQVVEKIEKDLEDENGGIGVYSVSLSKNYILANNEWKEGIMTKIVDGHNLYNFIDTDILLRLEELEREEGLR
;
A
#
# COMPACT_ATOMS: atom_id res chain seq x y z
N MET A 1 -17.32 42.07 17.72
CA MET A 1 -18.00 40.82 18.13
C MET A 1 -18.35 39.85 16.99
N ASN A 2 -18.45 40.28 15.72
CA ASN A 2 -18.87 39.42 14.60
C ASN A 2 -17.77 38.52 13.97
N TYR A 3 -16.51 38.64 14.38
CA TYR A 3 -15.39 37.92 13.76
C TYR A 3 -15.39 36.39 14.00
N TYR A 4 -16.18 35.90 14.95
CA TYR A 4 -16.18 34.49 15.34
C TYR A 4 -17.49 33.75 15.03
N LEU A 5 -18.52 34.45 14.55
CA LEU A 5 -19.85 33.84 14.32
C LEU A 5 -19.80 32.67 13.34
N ASN A 6 -18.92 32.75 12.34
CA ASN A 6 -18.73 31.68 11.35
C ASN A 6 -18.15 30.39 11.97
N ARG A 7 -17.51 30.44 13.14
CA ARG A 7 -17.02 29.24 13.84
C ARG A 7 -18.13 28.50 14.58
N PHE A 8 -19.18 29.23 14.99
CA PHE A 8 -20.34 28.68 15.67
C PHE A 8 -21.44 28.25 14.68
N HIS A 9 -21.42 28.78 13.46
CA HIS A 9 -22.38 28.43 12.43
C HIS A 9 -22.04 27.08 11.77
N VAL A 10 -22.80 26.04 12.09
CA VAL A 10 -22.72 24.73 11.43
C VAL A 10 -23.70 24.69 10.26
N VAL A 11 -23.17 24.43 9.06
CA VAL A 11 -23.99 24.30 7.85
C VAL A 11 -24.65 22.93 7.80
N LEU A 12 -25.98 22.91 7.71
CA LEU A 12 -26.75 21.69 7.47
C LEU A 12 -26.73 21.34 5.98
N ARG A 13 -26.41 20.08 5.65
CA ARG A 13 -26.44 19.62 4.27
C ARG A 13 -27.88 19.54 3.78
N LYS A 14 -28.19 20.26 2.70
CA LYS A 14 -29.43 20.06 1.95
C LYS A 14 -29.29 18.80 1.09
N PRO A 15 -30.28 17.88 1.08
CA PRO A 15 -30.24 16.72 0.20
C PRO A 15 -30.27 17.17 -1.27
N HIS A 16 -29.22 16.86 -2.01
CA HIS A 16 -29.13 17.17 -3.45
C HIS A 16 -29.53 15.97 -4.32
N ASP A 17 -29.07 14.76 -3.95
CA ASP A 17 -29.31 13.51 -4.69
C ASP A 17 -30.09 12.49 -3.85
N GLN A 18 -30.71 11.49 -4.49
CA GLN A 18 -31.33 10.34 -3.82
C GLN A 18 -30.35 9.21 -3.45
N LYS A 19 -29.05 9.37 -3.75
CA LYS A 19 -28.02 8.36 -3.48
C LYS A 19 -27.59 8.40 -2.01
N LYS A 20 -27.75 7.30 -1.28
CA LYS A 20 -27.23 7.16 0.09
C LYS A 20 -25.71 7.03 0.04
N ARG A 21 -25.01 7.82 0.86
CA ARG A 21 -23.55 7.76 1.06
C ARG A 21 -23.28 7.44 2.53
N PRO A 22 -23.51 6.19 2.96
CA PRO A 22 -23.30 5.80 4.36
C PRO A 22 -21.80 5.86 4.70
N VAL A 23 -21.51 5.97 6.00
CA VAL A 23 -20.13 5.88 6.49
C VAL A 23 -19.64 4.44 6.31
N CYS A 24 -18.46 4.25 5.71
CA CYS A 24 -17.83 2.95 5.53
C CYS A 24 -16.74 2.75 6.61
N ILE A 25 -17.10 2.13 7.73
CA ILE A 25 -16.13 1.72 8.76
C ILE A 25 -15.85 0.23 8.57
N PRO A 26 -14.59 -0.18 8.34
CA PRO A 26 -14.24 -1.60 8.24
C PRO A 26 -14.55 -2.35 9.53
N GLN A 27 -15.08 -3.58 9.42
CA GLN A 27 -15.43 -4.40 10.58
C GLN A 27 -14.23 -4.70 11.49
N ALA A 28 -13.02 -4.79 10.92
CA ALA A 28 -11.79 -5.01 11.68
C ALA A 28 -11.55 -3.93 12.75
N VAL A 29 -11.85 -2.67 12.43
CA VAL A 29 -11.67 -1.54 13.36
C VAL A 29 -12.67 -1.62 14.53
N LEU A 30 -13.91 -2.02 14.26
CA LEU A 30 -14.94 -2.18 15.30
C LEU A 30 -14.57 -3.31 16.27
N LYS A 31 -14.07 -4.43 15.76
CA LYS A 31 -13.59 -5.56 16.57
C LYS A 31 -12.36 -5.18 17.41
N ALA A 32 -11.38 -4.50 16.80
CA ALA A 32 -10.18 -4.05 17.50
C ALA A 32 -10.52 -3.12 18.67
N LYS A 33 -11.46 -2.17 18.46
CA LYS A 33 -11.92 -1.27 19.52
C LYS A 33 -12.60 -2.02 20.67
N ALA A 34 -13.39 -3.05 20.39
CA ALA A 34 -14.08 -3.84 21.41
C ALA A 34 -13.10 -4.70 22.23
N ASN A 35 -12.08 -5.25 21.58
CA ASN A 35 -11.17 -6.23 22.20
C ASN A 35 -10.02 -5.60 23.00
N GLN A 36 -9.76 -4.29 22.89
CA GLN A 36 -8.64 -3.58 23.55
C GLN A 36 -7.30 -4.35 23.48
N VAL A 37 -7.01 -4.98 22.34
CA VAL A 37 -5.78 -5.76 22.17
C VAL A 37 -4.61 -4.77 22.12
N VAL A 38 -3.71 -4.87 23.09
CA VAL A 38 -2.43 -4.17 23.06
C VAL A 38 -1.44 -5.08 22.33
N GLU A 39 -1.26 -4.84 21.04
CA GLU A 39 -0.21 -5.48 20.26
C GLU A 39 1.12 -4.77 20.50
N LYS A 40 2.23 -5.52 20.44
CA LYS A 40 3.57 -4.92 20.48
C LYS A 40 3.73 -3.97 19.30
N ILE A 41 4.09 -2.73 19.57
CA ILE A 41 4.37 -1.74 18.53
C ILE A 41 5.82 -1.86 18.07
N GLU A 42 6.13 -1.32 16.89
CA GLU A 42 7.49 -1.31 16.35
C GLU A 42 8.50 -0.67 17.31
N LYS A 43 8.04 0.31 18.10
CA LYS A 43 8.85 0.94 19.14
C LYS A 43 9.27 -0.04 20.25
N ASP A 44 8.37 -0.92 20.67
CA ASP A 44 8.69 -1.92 21.69
C ASP A 44 9.72 -2.92 21.14
N LEU A 45 9.62 -3.27 19.85
CA LEU A 45 10.59 -4.14 19.17
C LEU A 45 11.95 -3.45 19.00
N GLU A 46 11.97 -2.14 18.75
CA GLU A 46 13.20 -1.35 18.69
C GLU A 46 13.90 -1.35 20.05
N ASP A 47 13.17 -1.06 21.12
CA ASP A 47 13.69 -1.05 22.49
C ASP A 47 14.23 -2.45 22.90
N GLU A 48 13.59 -3.53 22.46
CA GLU A 48 14.04 -4.92 22.68
C GLU A 48 15.32 -5.28 21.90
N ASN A 49 15.50 -4.73 20.69
CA ASN A 49 16.56 -5.13 19.74
C ASN A 49 17.77 -4.18 19.71
N GLY A 50 18.05 -3.50 20.82
CA GLY A 50 19.25 -2.66 20.96
C GLY A 50 19.00 -1.15 20.84
N GLY A 51 17.75 -0.73 20.67
CA GLY A 51 17.33 0.66 20.72
C GLY A 51 17.77 1.51 19.53
N ILE A 52 17.58 2.82 19.69
CA ILE A 52 17.79 3.84 18.66
C ILE A 52 19.22 3.77 18.13
N GLY A 53 19.35 3.62 16.80
CA GLY A 53 20.63 3.64 16.10
C GLY A 53 21.32 2.28 15.96
N VAL A 54 20.84 1.24 16.63
CA VAL A 54 21.32 -0.14 16.44
C VAL A 54 20.28 -0.96 15.68
N TYR A 55 19.01 -0.84 16.05
CA TYR A 55 17.94 -1.55 15.37
C TYR A 55 17.71 -1.02 13.95
N SER A 56 17.69 -1.92 12.96
CA SER A 56 17.37 -1.61 11.57
C SER A 56 16.11 -2.37 11.16
N VAL A 57 15.06 -1.64 10.82
CA VAL A 57 13.78 -2.21 10.42
C VAL A 57 13.86 -2.72 8.98
N SER A 58 13.55 -4.00 8.77
CA SER A 58 13.30 -4.51 7.41
C SER A 58 12.01 -3.91 6.87
N LEU A 59 12.11 -3.17 5.77
CA LEU A 59 10.95 -2.54 5.10
C LEU A 59 10.05 -3.57 4.39
N SER A 60 10.61 -4.71 3.98
CA SER A 60 9.92 -5.78 3.25
C SER A 60 9.13 -6.75 4.14
N LYS A 61 9.40 -6.77 5.46
CA LYS A 61 8.85 -7.76 6.40
C LYS A 61 7.32 -7.91 6.34
N ASN A 62 6.62 -6.78 6.22
CA ASN A 62 5.17 -6.71 6.29
C ASN A 62 4.49 -6.69 4.91
N TYR A 63 5.22 -6.97 3.83
CA TYR A 63 4.62 -7.04 2.50
C TYR A 63 3.67 -8.23 2.37
N ILE A 64 2.58 -8.04 1.63
CA ILE A 64 1.60 -9.08 1.30
C ILE A 64 1.94 -9.56 -0.11
N LEU A 65 2.64 -10.69 -0.19
CA LEU A 65 3.05 -11.33 -1.44
C LEU A 65 2.45 -12.74 -1.53
N ALA A 66 2.41 -13.30 -2.74
CA ALA A 66 1.92 -14.66 -2.95
C ALA A 66 2.80 -15.73 -2.24
N ASN A 67 4.12 -15.52 -2.24
CA ASN A 67 5.06 -16.32 -1.46
C ASN A 67 5.86 -15.42 -0.51
N ASN A 68 5.97 -15.84 0.75
CA ASN A 68 6.73 -15.13 1.78
C ASN A 68 8.24 -15.14 1.53
N GLU A 69 8.78 -16.15 0.85
CA GLU A 69 10.22 -16.24 0.53
C GLU A 69 10.68 -15.11 -0.38
N TRP A 70 9.77 -14.56 -1.20
CA TRP A 70 10.09 -13.50 -2.15
C TRP A 70 10.29 -12.12 -1.51
N LYS A 71 9.97 -11.97 -0.21
CA LYS A 71 10.14 -10.70 0.51
C LYS A 71 11.58 -10.23 0.58
N GLU A 72 12.52 -11.17 0.64
CA GLU A 72 13.97 -10.89 0.70
C GLU A 72 14.62 -10.89 -0.69
N GLY A 73 13.83 -11.15 -1.75
CA GLY A 73 14.32 -11.16 -3.12
C GLY A 73 14.71 -9.75 -3.59
N ILE A 74 15.93 -9.60 -4.10
CA ILE A 74 16.41 -8.33 -4.64
C ILE A 74 16.03 -8.26 -6.12
N MET A 75 15.17 -7.30 -6.48
CA MET A 75 14.85 -7.02 -7.88
C MET A 75 15.99 -6.22 -8.53
N THR A 76 16.48 -6.71 -9.67
CA THR A 76 17.47 -6.00 -10.49
C THR A 76 16.82 -4.77 -11.15
N LYS A 77 17.49 -3.61 -11.07
CA LYS A 77 16.96 -2.35 -11.63
C LYS A 77 17.38 -2.11 -13.08
N ILE A 78 18.61 -2.46 -13.43
CA ILE A 78 19.21 -2.15 -14.73
C ILE A 78 19.80 -3.43 -15.31
N VAL A 79 19.46 -3.72 -16.56
CA VAL A 79 19.99 -4.83 -17.36
C VAL A 79 20.38 -4.26 -18.72
N ASP A 80 21.63 -4.43 -19.15
CA ASP A 80 22.15 -3.95 -20.44
C ASP A 80 21.85 -2.47 -20.76
N GLY A 81 21.98 -1.61 -19.75
CA GLY A 81 21.71 -0.17 -19.88
C GLY A 81 20.23 0.20 -19.94
N HIS A 82 19.33 -0.78 -19.87
CA HIS A 82 17.89 -0.59 -19.88
C HIS A 82 17.30 -0.81 -18.49
N ASN A 83 16.23 -0.08 -18.17
CA ASN A 83 15.50 -0.24 -16.92
C ASN A 83 14.57 -1.45 -16.99
N LEU A 84 14.71 -2.39 -16.05
CA LEU A 84 13.91 -3.61 -16.02
C LEU A 84 12.41 -3.30 -15.83
N TYR A 85 12.05 -2.26 -15.07
CA TYR A 85 10.66 -1.89 -14.81
C TYR A 85 9.87 -1.55 -16.08
N ASN A 86 10.55 -1.17 -17.17
CA ASN A 86 9.91 -0.86 -18.44
C ASN A 86 9.41 -2.12 -19.18
N PHE A 87 9.86 -3.31 -18.78
CA PHE A 87 9.56 -4.58 -19.44
C PHE A 87 8.70 -5.52 -18.58
N ILE A 88 8.15 -5.02 -17.46
CA ILE A 88 7.25 -5.80 -16.60
C ILE A 88 5.81 -5.64 -17.12
N ASP A 89 5.28 -6.69 -17.73
CA ASP A 89 3.90 -6.77 -18.23
C ASP A 89 3.35 -8.18 -17.97
N THR A 90 2.06 -8.32 -17.66
CA THR A 90 1.42 -9.63 -17.47
C THR A 90 1.42 -10.46 -18.75
N ASP A 91 1.39 -9.79 -19.91
CA ASP A 91 1.20 -10.42 -21.21
C ASP A 91 2.51 -10.43 -22.03
N ILE A 92 3.66 -10.24 -21.38
CA ILE A 92 4.96 -10.06 -22.05
C ILE A 92 5.33 -11.24 -22.95
N LEU A 93 5.00 -12.48 -22.55
CA LEU A 93 5.30 -13.68 -23.32
C LEU A 93 4.48 -13.79 -24.60
N LEU A 94 3.22 -13.34 -24.56
CA LEU A 94 2.36 -13.31 -25.74
C LEU A 94 2.89 -12.30 -26.76
N ARG A 95 3.27 -11.10 -26.30
CA ARG A 95 3.87 -10.09 -27.17
C ARG A 95 5.20 -10.56 -27.77
N LEU A 96 5.97 -11.34 -27.01
CA LEU A 96 7.21 -11.94 -27.52
C LEU A 96 6.93 -12.94 -28.66
N GLU A 97 5.95 -13.83 -28.50
CA GLU A 97 5.55 -14.79 -29.53
C GLU A 97 5.04 -14.10 -30.81
N GLU A 98 4.28 -13.00 -30.67
CA GLU A 98 3.84 -12.19 -31.80
C GLU A 98 5.03 -11.61 -32.58
N LEU A 99 6.02 -11.06 -31.88
CA LEU A 99 7.23 -10.51 -32.48
C LEU A 99 8.07 -11.60 -33.17
N GLU A 100 8.26 -12.75 -32.53
CA GLU A 100 9.00 -13.87 -33.13
C GLU A 100 8.35 -14.37 -34.43
N ARG A 101 7.02 -14.40 -34.48
CA ARG A 101 6.26 -14.75 -35.70
C ARG A 101 6.42 -13.70 -36.80
N GLU A 102 6.42 -12.42 -36.46
CA GLU A 102 6.68 -11.34 -37.42
C GLU A 102 8.11 -11.39 -37.97
N GLU A 103 9.09 -11.66 -37.11
CA GLU A 103 10.49 -11.81 -37.52
C GLU A 103 10.72 -13.07 -38.35
N GLY A 104 10.07 -14.19 -38.04
CA GLY A 104 10.18 -15.43 -38.84
C GLY A 104 9.53 -15.35 -40.23
N LEU A 105 8.67 -14.36 -40.47
CA LEU A 105 8.10 -14.04 -41.78
C LEU A 105 9.00 -13.14 -42.63
N ARG A 106 10.07 -12.59 -42.04
CA ARG A 106 11.02 -11.67 -42.67
C ARG A 106 12.26 -12.41 -43.19
#